data_AF-A0A3M1DKE8-F1
#
_entry.id   AF-A0A3M1DKE8-F1
#
_cell.length_a   1.000
_cell.length_b   1.000
_cell.length_c   1.000
_cell.angle_alpha   90.00
_cell.angle_beta   90.00
_cell.angle_gamma   90.00
#
_symmetry.space_group_name_H-M   'P 1'
#
loop_
_entity.id
_entity.type
_entity.pdbx_description
1 polymer ?
#
loop_
_entity_poly.entity_id
_entity_poly.type
_entity_poly.pdbx_seq_one_letter_code
_entity_poly.pdbx_strand_id
1 'polypeptide(L)'
;MAEDQTADFVTALDQIASHLSDQRVSAESPRELMQQQLLYEKWTRREEWSLRSEAVPLLLAIEPEEWGALLSSPGLASAEEVLWGLVEQAAAQGQLPLLNPAEDSAFWRVAPRDIYLWARARGIALPPAFDQLMSFIISVVPAEIPGEPVPGGAGPQPSDSSERETVLGAALALLANVPANCRDGSGWVTGEALARQIIANQALWFDHPPQMGPEEMARFLDRWLDSMGGDAELPF
;
A
#
# COMPACT_ATOMS: atom_id res chain seq x y z
N MET A 1 -8.31 -14.03 20.37
CA MET A 1 -8.12 -12.79 21.16
C MET A 1 -7.54 -11.64 20.33
N ALA A 2 -7.56 -11.68 18.99
CA ALA A 2 -7.04 -10.60 18.13
C ALA A 2 -8.15 -9.77 17.44
N GLU A 3 -9.39 -10.27 17.38
CA GLU A 3 -10.52 -9.59 16.71
C GLU A 3 -11.12 -8.42 17.50
N ASP A 4 -10.93 -8.40 18.82
CA ASP A 4 -11.54 -7.40 19.71
C ASP A 4 -10.80 -6.04 19.63
N GLN A 5 -9.49 -6.06 19.37
CA GLN A 5 -8.67 -4.84 19.28
C GLN A 5 -8.87 -4.08 17.96
N THR A 6 -9.22 -4.78 16.88
CA THR A 6 -9.48 -4.17 15.56
C THR A 6 -10.81 -3.41 15.51
N ALA A 7 -11.82 -3.86 16.27
CA ALA A 7 -13.13 -3.21 16.34
C ALA A 7 -13.08 -1.92 17.18
N ASP A 8 -12.39 -1.95 18.32
CA ASP A 8 -12.12 -0.75 19.14
C ASP A 8 -11.23 0.25 18.39
N PHE A 9 -10.32 -0.24 17.54
CA PHE A 9 -9.45 0.57 16.67
C PHE A 9 -10.19 1.31 15.57
N VAL A 10 -11.05 0.63 14.79
CA VAL A 10 -11.89 1.29 13.77
C VAL A 10 -12.76 2.32 14.45
N THR A 11 -13.30 2.02 15.64
CA THR A 11 -14.11 2.96 16.42
C THR A 11 -13.29 4.16 16.92
N ALA A 12 -12.05 3.97 17.36
CA ALA A 12 -11.18 5.06 17.80
C ALA A 12 -10.71 5.95 16.63
N LEU A 13 -10.34 5.36 15.50
CA LEU A 13 -10.02 6.12 14.29
C LEU A 13 -11.25 6.80 13.69
N ASP A 14 -12.42 6.18 13.74
CA ASP A 14 -13.68 6.79 13.30
C ASP A 14 -14.11 7.89 14.27
N GLN A 15 -13.82 7.78 15.57
CA GLN A 15 -14.01 8.87 16.53
C GLN A 15 -13.00 10.00 16.35
N ILE A 16 -11.74 9.71 16.04
CA ILE A 16 -10.71 10.73 15.72
C ILE A 16 -11.04 11.39 14.38
N ALA A 17 -11.37 10.61 13.36
CA ALA A 17 -11.81 11.09 12.06
C ALA A 17 -13.12 11.84 12.18
N SER A 18 -14.06 11.43 13.04
CA SER A 18 -15.31 12.15 13.33
C SER A 18 -15.07 13.40 14.18
N HIS A 19 -14.08 13.43 15.06
CA HIS A 19 -13.73 14.63 15.84
C HIS A 19 -12.98 15.65 14.97
N LEU A 20 -12.12 15.19 14.08
CA LEU A 20 -11.49 16.00 13.04
C LEU A 20 -12.50 16.38 11.94
N SER A 21 -13.47 15.51 11.64
CA SER A 21 -14.57 15.80 10.70
C SER A 21 -15.59 16.76 11.29
N ASP A 22 -15.94 16.69 12.57
CA ASP A 22 -16.80 17.69 13.22
C ASP A 22 -16.12 19.07 13.29
N GLN A 23 -14.78 19.12 13.22
CA GLN A 23 -14.03 20.35 12.96
C GLN A 23 -13.90 20.70 11.46
N ARG A 24 -14.11 19.75 10.54
CA ARG A 24 -13.98 19.87 9.07
C ARG A 24 -15.31 19.81 8.30
N VAL A 25 -16.47 19.67 8.93
CA VAL A 25 -17.80 19.73 8.27
C VAL A 25 -18.16 21.20 8.04
N SER A 26 -17.38 21.82 7.18
CA SER A 26 -17.75 22.96 6.37
C SER A 26 -17.02 22.74 5.07
N ALA A 27 -17.77 22.47 3.99
CA ALA A 27 -17.29 22.19 2.64
C ALA A 27 -15.87 22.69 2.42
N GLU A 28 -14.87 21.78 2.40
CA GLU A 28 -13.46 22.14 2.27
C GLU A 28 -13.35 23.13 1.12
N SER A 29 -13.00 24.36 1.47
CA SER A 29 -12.93 25.44 0.51
C SER A 29 -11.92 25.04 -0.56
N PRO A 30 -12.08 25.48 -1.82
CA PRO A 30 -11.09 25.21 -2.87
C PRO A 30 -9.66 25.58 -2.45
N ARG A 31 -9.52 26.52 -1.51
CA ARG A 31 -8.26 26.93 -0.91
C ARG A 31 -7.67 25.86 0.02
N GLU A 32 -8.47 25.21 0.86
CA GLU A 32 -8.01 24.14 1.76
C GLU A 32 -7.60 22.89 0.98
N LEU A 33 -8.37 22.51 -0.04
CA LEU A 33 -8.02 21.43 -0.96
C LEU A 33 -6.68 21.69 -1.65
N MET A 34 -6.49 22.92 -2.15
CA MET A 34 -5.24 23.32 -2.79
C MET A 34 -4.06 23.36 -1.80
N GLN A 35 -4.30 23.75 -0.55
CA GLN A 35 -3.28 23.69 0.50
C GLN A 35 -2.88 22.26 0.85
N GLN A 36 -3.85 21.34 0.98
CA GLN A 36 -3.57 19.92 1.19
C GLN A 36 -2.79 19.32 0.01
N GLN A 37 -3.15 19.65 -1.23
CA GLN A 37 -2.40 19.19 -2.40
C GLN A 37 -0.95 19.68 -2.36
N LEU A 38 -0.72 20.97 -2.07
CA LEU A 38 0.63 21.53 -1.98
C LEU A 38 1.46 20.90 -0.85
N LEU A 39 0.83 20.59 0.29
CA LEU A 39 1.45 19.85 1.39
C LEU A 39 1.98 18.51 0.88
N TYR A 40 1.11 17.70 0.26
CA TYR A 40 1.53 16.37 -0.19
C TYR A 40 2.55 16.43 -1.33
N GLU A 41 2.41 17.36 -2.28
CA GLU A 41 3.43 17.56 -3.33
C GLU A 41 4.80 17.95 -2.79
N LYS A 42 4.86 18.71 -1.69
CA LYS A 42 6.12 19.05 -1.00
C LYS A 42 6.76 17.79 -0.42
N TRP A 43 5.97 16.97 0.26
CA TRP A 43 6.48 15.86 1.07
C TRP A 43 6.74 14.58 0.29
N THR A 44 5.93 14.25 -0.72
CA THR A 44 6.10 13.02 -1.53
C THR A 44 7.31 13.07 -2.47
N ARG A 45 7.96 14.23 -2.61
CA ARG A 45 9.24 14.37 -3.33
C ARG A 45 10.43 13.81 -2.54
N ARG A 46 10.28 13.59 -1.24
CA ARG A 46 11.35 13.04 -0.39
C ARG A 46 11.32 11.52 -0.46
N GLU A 47 12.50 10.90 -0.55
CA GLU A 47 12.63 9.43 -0.62
C GLU A 47 12.37 8.75 0.73
N GLU A 48 12.62 9.46 1.82
CA GLU A 48 12.51 8.96 3.19
C GLU A 48 11.80 9.99 4.09
N TRP A 49 10.97 9.47 4.99
CA TRP A 49 10.33 10.23 6.07
C TRP A 49 10.70 9.64 7.42
N SER A 50 10.85 10.50 8.41
CA SER A 50 10.79 10.10 9.82
C SER A 50 9.41 9.54 10.13
N LEU A 51 9.37 8.34 10.68
CA LEU A 51 8.13 7.63 10.93
C LEU A 51 7.23 8.38 11.90
N ARG A 52 7.79 8.82 13.04
CA ARG A 52 7.01 9.49 14.09
C ARG A 52 6.72 10.96 13.76
N SER A 53 7.74 11.70 13.33
CA SER A 53 7.63 13.16 13.24
C SER A 53 7.13 13.67 11.89
N GLU A 54 7.14 12.83 10.84
CA GLU A 54 6.72 13.23 9.50
C GLU A 54 5.58 12.33 8.99
N ALA A 55 5.74 11.00 9.01
CA ALA A 55 4.75 10.10 8.42
C ALA A 55 3.41 10.11 9.19
N VAL A 56 3.43 10.01 10.52
CA VAL A 56 2.23 10.08 11.37
C VAL A 56 1.42 11.37 11.16
N PRO A 57 2.00 12.59 11.24
CA PRO A 57 1.24 13.81 10.97
C PRO A 57 0.70 13.88 9.53
N LEU A 58 1.45 13.40 8.54
CA LEU A 58 0.99 13.40 7.14
C LEU A 58 -0.21 12.48 6.91
N LEU A 59 -0.32 11.37 7.64
CA LEU A 59 -1.53 10.52 7.62
C LEU A 59 -2.78 11.27 8.11
N LEU A 60 -2.61 12.30 8.94
CA LEU A 60 -3.69 13.13 9.48
C LEU A 60 -3.94 14.43 8.68
N ALA A 61 -3.24 14.61 7.55
CA ALA A 61 -3.21 15.86 6.78
C ALA A 61 -2.66 17.06 7.55
N ILE A 62 -1.67 16.83 8.41
CA ILE A 62 -1.01 17.85 9.20
C ILE A 62 0.41 18.05 8.67
N GLU A 63 0.81 19.31 8.53
CA GLU A 63 2.19 19.68 8.18
C GLU A 63 3.14 19.27 9.33
N PRO A 64 4.16 18.44 9.07
CA PRO A 64 5.13 18.01 10.09
C PRO A 64 5.80 19.16 10.84
N GLU A 65 6.02 20.30 10.18
CA GLU A 65 6.61 21.49 10.79
C GLU A 65 5.70 22.14 11.85
N GLU A 66 4.39 21.95 11.75
CA GLU A 66 3.40 22.47 12.70
C GLU A 66 3.08 21.44 13.81
N TRP A 67 3.54 20.20 13.64
CA TRP A 67 3.16 19.06 14.48
C TRP A 67 3.43 19.28 15.96
N GLY A 68 4.64 19.71 16.32
CA GLY A 68 5.02 19.93 17.71
C GLY A 68 4.17 20.99 18.43
N ALA A 69 3.73 22.03 17.71
CA ALA A 69 2.85 23.05 18.27
C ALA A 69 1.43 22.51 18.49
N LEU A 70 0.94 21.70 17.55
CA LEU A 70 -0.41 21.13 17.60
C LEU A 70 -0.58 20.05 18.68
N LEU A 71 0.48 19.29 18.99
CA LEU A 71 0.49 18.30 20.08
C LEU A 71 0.27 18.89 21.47
N SER A 72 0.38 20.22 21.63
CA SER A 72 -0.01 20.90 22.87
C SER A 72 -1.53 20.89 23.10
N SER A 73 -2.32 20.50 22.10
CA SER A 73 -3.78 20.36 22.18
C SER A 73 -4.16 18.96 22.73
N PRO A 74 -4.92 18.87 23.83
CA PRO A 74 -5.18 17.59 24.51
C PRO A 74 -5.82 16.51 23.64
N GLY A 75 -6.71 16.87 22.70
CA GLY A 75 -7.38 15.91 21.82
C GLY A 75 -6.49 15.37 20.70
N LEU A 76 -5.46 16.12 20.29
CA LEU A 76 -4.54 15.69 19.24
C LEU A 76 -3.43 14.82 19.80
N ALA A 77 -2.96 15.10 21.02
CA ALA A 77 -1.96 14.27 21.70
C ALA A 77 -2.45 12.83 21.91
N SER A 78 -3.72 12.63 22.30
CA SER A 78 -4.25 11.27 22.43
C SER A 78 -4.39 10.54 21.10
N ALA A 79 -4.77 11.27 20.04
CA ALA A 79 -4.85 10.70 18.69
C ALA A 79 -3.46 10.33 18.14
N GLU A 80 -2.45 11.15 18.40
CA GLU A 80 -1.06 10.85 18.04
C GLU A 80 -0.56 9.59 18.73
N GLU A 81 -0.71 9.46 20.05
CA GLU A 81 -0.20 8.30 20.80
C GLU A 81 -0.82 6.98 20.31
N VAL A 82 -2.12 6.99 19.99
CA VAL A 82 -2.80 5.82 19.41
C VAL A 82 -2.25 5.49 18.03
N LEU A 83 -2.15 6.47 17.15
CA LEU A 83 -1.65 6.27 15.78
C LEU A 83 -0.17 5.84 15.79
N TRP A 84 0.64 6.46 16.65
CA TRP A 84 2.04 6.13 16.85
C TRP A 84 2.21 4.68 17.32
N GLY A 85 1.49 4.27 18.37
CA GLY A 85 1.59 2.90 18.89
C GLY A 85 1.28 1.83 17.83
N LEU A 86 0.35 2.10 16.91
CA LEU A 86 0.00 1.19 15.81
C LEU A 86 1.09 1.13 14.74
N VAL A 87 1.59 2.29 14.34
CA VAL A 87 2.66 2.41 13.34
C VAL A 87 3.94 1.76 13.88
N GLU A 88 4.28 2.02 15.15
CA GLU A 88 5.42 1.42 15.85
C GLU A 88 5.26 -0.10 15.94
N GLN A 89 4.08 -0.60 16.31
CA GLN A 89 3.82 -2.04 16.37
C GLN A 89 3.93 -2.71 14.99
N ALA A 90 3.40 -2.07 13.94
CA ALA A 90 3.48 -2.60 12.59
C ALA A 90 4.94 -2.67 12.09
N ALA A 91 5.73 -1.64 12.38
CA ALA A 91 7.15 -1.60 12.08
C ALA A 91 7.92 -2.70 12.84
N ALA A 92 7.67 -2.85 14.15
CA ALA A 92 8.29 -3.88 14.98
C ALA A 92 7.94 -5.32 14.53
N GLN A 93 6.76 -5.52 13.95
CA GLN A 93 6.30 -6.81 13.43
C GLN A 93 6.75 -7.07 11.98
N GLY A 94 7.50 -6.15 11.36
CA GLY A 94 7.94 -6.26 9.96
C GLY A 94 6.82 -6.11 8.94
N GLN A 95 5.66 -5.58 9.34
CA GLN A 95 4.52 -5.32 8.46
C GLN A 95 4.61 -3.96 7.76
N LEU A 96 5.45 -3.08 8.28
CA LEU A 96 5.84 -1.83 7.65
C LEU A 96 7.37 -1.87 7.44
N PRO A 97 7.86 -1.91 6.20
CA PRO A 97 9.29 -1.98 5.94
C PRO A 97 9.94 -0.65 6.35
N LEU A 98 10.97 -0.75 7.19
CA LEU A 98 11.78 0.38 7.64
C LEU A 98 13.07 0.46 6.83
N LEU A 99 13.55 1.68 6.59
CA LEU A 99 14.84 1.92 5.93
C LEU A 99 16.01 1.71 6.88
N ASN A 100 15.79 1.88 8.19
CA ASN A 100 16.80 1.76 9.25
C ASN A 100 16.25 1.01 10.50
N PRO A 101 15.83 -0.27 10.36
CA PRO A 101 15.20 -1.03 11.45
C PRO A 101 16.11 -1.28 12.66
N ALA A 102 17.43 -1.10 12.52
CA ALA A 102 18.40 -1.30 13.60
C ALA A 102 18.51 -0.10 14.56
N GLU A 103 17.92 1.04 14.23
CA GLU A 103 17.92 2.23 15.08
C GLU A 103 16.77 2.19 16.12
N ASP A 104 16.81 3.13 17.08
CA ASP A 104 15.71 3.30 18.03
C ASP A 104 14.43 3.76 17.31
N SER A 105 13.27 3.38 17.85
CA SER A 105 11.97 3.68 17.23
C SER A 105 11.70 5.17 17.02
N ALA A 106 12.30 6.02 17.84
CA ALA A 106 12.25 7.48 17.68
C ALA A 106 12.94 8.00 16.39
N PHE A 107 13.85 7.21 15.79
CA PHE A 107 14.62 7.57 14.60
C PHE A 107 14.29 6.72 13.38
N TRP A 108 13.29 5.84 13.48
CA TRP A 108 12.87 5.03 12.34
C TRP A 108 12.42 5.87 11.16
N ARG A 109 12.82 5.41 9.98
CA ARG A 109 12.54 6.01 8.68
C ARG A 109 11.81 5.03 7.79
N VAL A 110 10.95 5.59 6.96
CA VAL A 110 10.08 4.84 6.06
C VAL A 110 10.01 5.54 4.71
N ALA A 111 9.84 4.78 3.63
CA ALA A 111 9.54 5.36 2.34
C ALA A 111 8.06 5.82 2.29
N PRO A 112 7.74 6.95 1.65
CA PRO A 112 6.36 7.43 1.50
C PRO A 112 5.40 6.38 0.91
N ARG A 113 5.91 5.60 -0.05
CA ARG A 113 5.18 4.49 -0.68
C ARG A 113 4.76 3.43 0.32
N ASP A 114 5.67 3.03 1.20
CA ASP A 114 5.46 1.89 2.07
C ASP A 114 4.47 2.21 3.19
N ILE A 115 4.57 3.41 3.78
CA ILE A 115 3.59 3.88 4.76
C ILE A 115 2.20 4.05 4.13
N TYR A 116 2.13 4.53 2.89
CA TYR A 116 0.88 4.66 2.15
C TYR A 116 0.21 3.30 1.90
N LEU A 117 0.96 2.32 1.38
CA LEU A 117 0.45 0.98 1.12
C LEU A 117 0.01 0.28 2.41
N TRP A 118 0.79 0.42 3.47
CA TRP A 118 0.44 -0.09 4.79
C TRP A 118 -0.87 0.54 5.30
N ALA A 119 -1.01 1.86 5.23
CA ALA A 119 -2.19 2.56 5.70
C ALA A 119 -3.46 2.14 4.93
N ARG A 120 -3.36 2.00 3.61
CA ARG A 120 -4.44 1.46 2.77
C ARG A 120 -4.79 0.03 3.11
N ALA A 121 -3.81 -0.84 3.30
CA ALA A 121 -4.04 -2.25 3.68
C ALA A 121 -4.71 -2.38 5.05
N ARG A 122 -4.54 -1.39 5.93
CA ARG A 122 -5.18 -1.29 7.24
C ARG A 122 -6.54 -0.60 7.23
N GLY A 123 -7.00 -0.12 6.09
CA GLY A 123 -8.26 0.62 5.99
C GLY A 123 -8.22 1.96 6.71
N ILE A 124 -7.04 2.54 6.93
CA ILE A 124 -6.90 3.89 7.50
C ILE A 124 -7.42 4.88 6.46
N ALA A 125 -8.36 5.75 6.87
CA ALA A 125 -8.90 6.78 6.01
C ALA A 125 -7.79 7.79 5.66
N LEU A 126 -7.37 7.80 4.40
CA LEU A 126 -6.34 8.70 3.92
C LEU A 126 -6.94 10.01 3.39
N PRO A 127 -6.25 11.14 3.58
CA PRO A 127 -6.65 12.41 2.99
C PRO A 127 -6.73 12.29 1.44
N PRO A 128 -7.81 12.78 0.79
CA PRO A 128 -8.02 12.56 -0.64
C PRO A 128 -6.86 13.01 -1.53
N ALA A 129 -6.24 14.14 -1.20
CA ALA A 129 -5.09 14.67 -1.93
C ALA A 129 -3.86 13.73 -1.83
N PHE A 130 -3.67 13.09 -0.66
CA PHE A 130 -2.59 12.13 -0.48
C PHE A 130 -2.84 10.85 -1.27
N ASP A 131 -4.06 10.31 -1.19
CA ASP A 131 -4.44 9.07 -1.86
C ASP A 131 -4.34 9.18 -3.39
N GLN A 132 -4.82 10.30 -3.95
CA GLN A 132 -4.71 10.58 -5.39
C GLN A 132 -3.25 10.71 -5.83
N LEU A 133 -2.44 11.49 -5.10
CA LEU A 133 -1.05 11.73 -5.46
C LEU A 133 -0.21 10.45 -5.38
N MET A 134 -0.35 9.66 -4.30
CA MET A 134 0.39 8.41 -4.14
C MET A 134 -0.07 7.34 -5.11
N SER A 135 -1.38 7.22 -5.36
CA SER A 135 -1.90 6.32 -6.40
C SER A 135 -1.31 6.67 -7.77
N PHE A 136 -1.24 7.95 -8.11
CA PHE A 136 -0.60 8.40 -9.33
C PHE A 136 0.88 8.03 -9.35
N ILE A 137 1.66 8.44 -8.34
CA ILE A 137 3.10 8.16 -8.25
C ILE A 137 3.38 6.67 -8.42
N ILE A 138 2.65 5.80 -7.72
CA ILE A 138 2.83 4.35 -7.79
C ILE A 138 2.45 3.79 -9.17
N SER A 139 1.47 4.40 -9.86
CA SER A 139 1.05 3.96 -11.19
C SER A 139 2.00 4.39 -12.32
N VAL A 140 2.72 5.51 -12.16
CA VAL A 140 3.58 6.08 -13.21
C VAL A 140 5.08 5.92 -12.97
N VAL A 141 5.51 5.74 -11.72
CA VAL A 141 6.92 5.49 -11.39
C VAL A 141 7.14 3.98 -11.37
N PRO A 142 7.89 3.42 -12.34
CA PRO A 142 8.33 2.03 -12.22
C PRO A 142 9.12 1.89 -10.92
N ALA A 143 8.78 0.88 -10.11
CA ALA A 143 9.51 0.62 -8.88
C ALA A 143 11.01 0.51 -9.20
N GLU A 144 11.82 1.44 -8.71
CA GLU A 144 13.26 1.29 -8.77
C GLU A 144 13.62 0.06 -7.95
N ILE A 145 14.15 -0.95 -8.63
CA ILE A 145 14.74 -2.13 -8.00
C ILE A 145 15.93 -1.62 -7.19
N PRO A 146 15.97 -1.77 -5.84
CA PRO A 146 17.17 -1.44 -5.09
C PRO A 146 18.27 -2.41 -5.48
N GLY A 147 19.17 -1.95 -6.34
CA GLY A 147 20.36 -2.68 -6.74
C GLY A 147 21.55 -2.25 -5.90
N GLU A 148 21.93 -3.07 -4.92
CA GLU A 148 23.31 -3.52 -4.80
C GLU A 148 23.34 -5.03 -4.49
N PRO A 149 23.95 -5.85 -5.37
CA PRO A 149 24.15 -7.27 -5.09
C PRO A 149 25.31 -7.40 -4.09
N VAL A 150 25.02 -7.82 -2.87
CA VAL A 150 26.03 -8.38 -1.98
C VAL A 150 26.55 -9.67 -2.63
N PRO A 151 27.85 -9.78 -2.98
CA PRO A 151 28.38 -11.00 -3.55
C PRO A 151 28.54 -12.02 -2.42
N GLY A 152 27.67 -13.04 -2.39
CA GLY A 152 27.90 -14.24 -1.61
C GLY A 152 26.90 -14.45 -0.47
N GLY A 153 25.67 -14.81 -0.82
CA GLY A 153 24.74 -15.44 0.10
C GLY A 153 23.68 -16.16 -0.71
N ALA A 154 23.69 -17.48 -0.71
CA ALA A 154 22.62 -18.28 -1.29
C ALA A 154 21.33 -17.97 -0.50
N GLY A 155 20.53 -17.04 -1.02
CA GLY A 155 19.19 -16.78 -0.51
C GLY A 155 18.31 -18.03 -0.66
N PRO A 156 17.34 -18.26 0.24
CA PRO A 156 16.45 -19.40 0.14
C PRO A 156 15.73 -19.33 -1.21
N GLN A 157 15.88 -20.36 -2.04
CA GLN A 157 15.15 -20.43 -3.29
C GLN A 157 13.65 -20.38 -2.99
N PRO A 158 12.86 -19.57 -3.72
CA PRO A 158 11.43 -19.55 -3.57
C PRO A 158 10.90 -20.96 -3.82
N SER A 159 10.15 -21.48 -2.85
CA SER A 159 9.42 -22.73 -3.02
C SER A 159 8.34 -22.58 -4.09
N ASP A 160 8.02 -23.65 -4.82
CA ASP A 160 6.96 -23.68 -5.85
C ASP A 160 5.61 -23.13 -5.35
N SER A 161 5.33 -23.20 -4.04
CA SER A 161 4.11 -22.63 -3.44
C SER A 161 4.13 -21.12 -3.39
N SER A 162 5.28 -20.51 -3.08
CA SER A 162 5.42 -19.06 -3.01
C SER A 162 5.28 -18.42 -4.39
N GLU A 163 5.81 -19.07 -5.43
CA GLU A 163 5.71 -18.55 -6.79
C GLU A 163 4.26 -18.59 -7.32
N ARG A 164 3.51 -19.65 -6.99
CA ARG A 164 2.08 -19.75 -7.35
C ARG A 164 1.24 -18.66 -6.69
N GLU A 165 1.50 -18.36 -5.42
CA GLU A 165 0.82 -17.27 -4.72
C GLU A 165 1.10 -15.93 -5.38
N THR A 166 2.36 -15.67 -5.76
CA THR A 166 2.73 -14.45 -6.49
C THR A 166 2.03 -14.35 -7.84
N VAL A 167 1.98 -15.44 -8.62
CA VAL A 167 1.27 -15.49 -9.91
C VAL A 167 -0.23 -15.20 -9.73
N LEU A 168 -0.87 -15.75 -8.70
CA LEU A 168 -2.28 -15.49 -8.41
C LEU A 168 -2.53 -14.05 -7.95
N GLY A 169 -1.66 -13.51 -7.10
CA GLY A 169 -1.72 -12.11 -6.66
C GLY A 169 -1.61 -11.14 -7.83
N ALA A 170 -0.66 -11.39 -8.75
CA ALA A 170 -0.49 -10.62 -9.97
C ALA A 170 -1.72 -10.71 -10.89
N ALA A 171 -2.28 -11.91 -11.08
CA ALA A 171 -3.49 -12.10 -11.88
C ALA A 171 -4.69 -11.34 -11.31
N LEU A 172 -4.91 -11.40 -9.99
CA LEU A 172 -5.98 -10.67 -9.30
C LEU A 172 -5.80 -9.15 -9.43
N ALA A 173 -4.58 -8.65 -9.24
CA ALA A 173 -4.28 -7.23 -9.39
C ALA A 173 -4.54 -6.74 -10.82
N LEU A 174 -4.19 -7.52 -11.84
CA LEU A 174 -4.45 -7.21 -13.25
C LEU A 174 -5.95 -7.20 -13.56
N LEU A 175 -6.71 -8.16 -13.05
CA LEU A 175 -8.17 -8.20 -13.24
C LEU A 175 -8.87 -7.01 -12.57
N ALA A 176 -8.41 -6.60 -11.38
CA ALA A 176 -9.02 -5.49 -10.65
C ALA A 176 -8.73 -4.12 -11.30
N ASN A 177 -7.53 -3.93 -11.86
CA ASN A 177 -7.08 -2.61 -12.30
C ASN A 177 -7.11 -2.42 -13.83
N VAL A 178 -6.90 -3.49 -14.60
CA VAL A 178 -6.81 -3.43 -16.08
C VAL A 178 -7.55 -4.60 -16.76
N PRO A 179 -8.85 -4.81 -16.46
CA PRO A 179 -9.60 -5.97 -16.96
C PRO A 179 -9.66 -6.05 -18.49
N ALA A 180 -9.62 -4.92 -19.20
CA ALA A 180 -9.63 -4.88 -20.66
C ALA A 180 -8.38 -5.54 -21.27
N ASN A 181 -7.22 -5.45 -20.61
CA ASN A 181 -5.96 -5.99 -21.11
C ASN A 181 -5.79 -7.48 -20.80
N CYS A 182 -6.69 -8.04 -19.98
CA CYS A 182 -6.70 -9.44 -19.55
C CYS A 182 -7.65 -10.30 -20.41
N ARG A 183 -8.28 -9.71 -21.42
CA ARG A 183 -9.23 -10.38 -22.32
C ARG A 183 -8.56 -10.76 -23.63
N ASP A 184 -8.99 -11.88 -24.20
CA ASP A 184 -8.56 -12.32 -25.52
C ASP A 184 -9.35 -11.63 -26.65
N GLY A 185 -9.08 -12.02 -27.91
CA GLY A 185 -9.78 -11.46 -29.08
C GLY A 185 -11.28 -11.77 -29.13
N SER A 186 -11.78 -12.65 -28.26
CA SER A 186 -13.20 -12.96 -28.10
C SER A 186 -13.86 -12.26 -26.91
N GLY A 187 -13.09 -11.46 -26.15
CA GLY A 187 -13.56 -10.68 -25.01
C GLY A 187 -13.59 -11.45 -23.68
N TRP A 188 -13.08 -12.68 -23.65
CA TRP A 188 -13.04 -13.53 -22.46
C TRP A 188 -11.69 -13.44 -21.76
N VAL A 189 -11.71 -13.54 -20.43
CA VAL A 189 -10.49 -13.65 -19.63
C VAL A 189 -9.94 -15.06 -19.80
N THR A 190 -8.69 -15.16 -20.24
CA THR A 190 -7.98 -16.44 -20.40
C THR A 190 -6.67 -16.42 -19.63
N GLY A 191 -6.22 -17.60 -19.20
CA GLY A 191 -4.93 -17.78 -18.55
C GLY A 191 -3.78 -17.35 -19.45
N GLU A 192 -3.90 -17.52 -20.77
CA GLU A 192 -2.90 -17.05 -21.74
C GLU A 192 -2.81 -15.51 -21.77
N ALA A 193 -3.96 -14.81 -21.78
CA ALA A 193 -3.99 -13.35 -21.75
C ALA A 193 -3.40 -12.82 -20.44
N LEU A 194 -3.74 -13.44 -19.30
CA LEU A 194 -3.19 -13.08 -17.99
C LEU A 194 -1.68 -13.36 -17.90
N ALA A 195 -1.23 -14.57 -18.27
CA ALA A 195 0.19 -14.92 -18.23
C ALA A 195 1.03 -13.96 -19.08
N ARG A 196 0.53 -13.58 -20.26
CA ARG A 196 1.17 -12.59 -21.12
C ARG A 196 1.32 -11.23 -20.42
N GLN A 197 0.29 -10.75 -19.75
CA GLN A 197 0.34 -9.50 -19.00
C GLN A 197 1.26 -9.58 -17.78
N ILE A 198 1.25 -10.72 -17.06
CA ILE A 198 2.13 -10.96 -15.92
C ILE A 198 3.59 -10.95 -16.37
N ILE A 199 3.91 -11.61 -17.49
CA ILE A 199 5.27 -11.63 -18.05
C ILE A 199 5.70 -10.26 -18.56
N ALA A 200 4.80 -9.57 -19.28
CA ALA A 200 5.07 -8.22 -19.78
C ALA A 200 5.38 -7.25 -18.63
N ASN A 201 4.83 -7.53 -17.43
CA ASN A 201 5.03 -6.75 -16.23
C ASN A 201 5.79 -7.52 -15.13
N GLN A 202 6.61 -8.51 -15.49
CA GLN A 202 7.20 -9.44 -14.50
C GLN A 202 8.03 -8.73 -13.42
N ALA A 203 8.65 -7.60 -13.77
CA ALA A 203 9.43 -6.79 -12.83
C ALA A 203 8.57 -6.15 -11.72
N LEU A 204 7.24 -6.06 -11.89
CA LEU A 204 6.32 -5.57 -10.86
C LEU A 204 5.96 -6.65 -9.83
N TRP A 205 6.05 -7.92 -10.22
CA TRP A 205 5.47 -9.04 -9.47
C TRP A 205 6.53 -9.95 -8.88
N PHE A 206 7.70 -10.05 -9.51
CA PHE A 206 8.74 -10.99 -9.12
C PHE A 206 10.08 -10.30 -8.91
N ASP A 207 10.75 -10.65 -7.80
CA ASP A 207 12.12 -10.20 -7.50
C ASP A 207 13.16 -10.86 -8.41
N HIS A 208 12.80 -12.02 -8.98
CA HIS A 208 13.60 -12.81 -9.92
C HIS A 208 12.73 -13.25 -11.08
N PRO A 209 13.28 -13.55 -12.27
CA PRO A 209 12.49 -14.12 -13.36
C PRO A 209 11.70 -15.33 -12.86
N PRO A 210 10.39 -15.41 -13.13
CA PRO A 210 9.58 -16.55 -12.72
C PRO A 210 10.17 -17.84 -13.29
N GLN A 211 10.30 -18.86 -12.45
CA GLN A 211 10.70 -20.21 -12.86
C GLN A 211 9.57 -20.85 -13.67
N MET A 212 8.32 -20.51 -13.35
CA MET A 212 7.14 -20.92 -14.09
C MET A 212 7.15 -20.30 -15.49
N GLY A 213 7.36 -21.15 -16.50
CA GLY A 213 7.36 -20.73 -17.89
C GLY A 213 6.00 -20.17 -18.34
N PRO A 214 5.95 -19.39 -19.43
CA PRO A 214 4.71 -18.74 -19.90
C PRO A 214 3.54 -19.70 -20.13
N GLU A 215 3.80 -20.85 -20.74
CA GLU A 215 2.79 -21.87 -21.02
C GLU A 215 2.34 -22.63 -19.76
N GLU A 216 3.22 -22.75 -18.77
CA GLU A 216 2.88 -23.35 -17.49
C GLU A 216 2.02 -22.39 -16.66
N MET A 217 2.37 -21.10 -16.67
CA MET A 217 1.62 -20.03 -16.04
C MET A 217 0.22 -19.88 -16.63
N ALA A 218 0.09 -19.92 -17.95
CA ALA A 218 -1.21 -19.90 -18.62
C ALA A 218 -2.10 -21.07 -18.18
N ARG A 219 -1.57 -22.31 -18.20
CA ARG A 219 -2.31 -23.50 -17.76
C ARG A 219 -2.65 -23.49 -16.27
N PHE A 220 -1.79 -22.91 -15.44
CA PHE A 220 -2.07 -22.74 -14.01
C PHE A 220 -3.22 -21.76 -13.79
N LEU A 221 -3.20 -20.62 -14.49
CA LEU A 221 -4.23 -19.59 -14.41
C LEU A 221 -5.57 -20.05 -15.00
N ASP A 222 -5.58 -20.80 -16.10
CA ASP A 222 -6.81 -21.38 -16.66
C ASP A 222 -7.50 -22.31 -15.65
N ARG A 223 -6.73 -23.21 -15.00
CA ARG A 223 -7.29 -24.08 -13.95
C ARG A 223 -7.85 -23.29 -12.77
N TRP A 224 -7.21 -22.18 -12.42
CA TRP A 224 -7.70 -21.29 -11.37
C TRP A 224 -8.98 -20.57 -11.79
N LEU A 225 -9.05 -20.04 -13.01
CA LEU A 225 -10.25 -19.44 -13.58
C LEU A 225 -11.42 -20.44 -13.64
N ASP A 226 -11.16 -21.67 -14.08
CA ASP A 226 -12.16 -22.75 -14.10
C ASP A 226 -12.67 -23.08 -12.69
N SER A 227 -11.79 -23.04 -11.68
CA SER A 227 -12.18 -23.25 -10.29
C SER A 227 -13.07 -22.14 -9.72
N MET A 228 -13.01 -20.94 -10.29
CA MET A 228 -13.89 -19.82 -9.95
C MET A 228 -15.17 -19.79 -10.79
N GLY A 229 -15.11 -20.28 -12.03
CA GLY A 229 -16.18 -20.26 -13.02
C GLY A 229 -17.10 -21.49 -13.02
N GLY A 230 -16.96 -22.39 -12.05
CA GLY A 230 -17.74 -23.63 -11.95
C GLY A 230 -19.25 -23.48 -11.79
N ASP A 231 -19.79 -22.27 -11.57
CA ASP A 231 -21.24 -21.97 -11.63
C ASP A 231 -21.57 -20.46 -11.63
N ALA A 232 -20.61 -19.58 -11.97
CA ALA A 232 -20.82 -18.14 -11.92
C ALA A 232 -20.33 -17.46 -13.19
N GLU A 233 -21.27 -17.05 -14.03
CA GLU A 233 -21.08 -15.90 -14.93
C GLU A 233 -20.68 -14.72 -14.03
N LEU A 234 -19.38 -14.44 -13.94
CA LEU A 234 -18.88 -13.26 -13.25
C LEU A 234 -19.25 -12.03 -14.06
N PRO A 235 -20.17 -11.16 -13.59
CA PRO A 235 -20.48 -9.92 -14.26
C PRO A 235 -19.42 -8.90 -13.82
N PHE A 236 -18.42 -8.68 -14.67
CA PHE A 236 -17.53 -7.52 -14.58
C PHE A 236 -17.54 -6.78 -15.92
#